data_AF-A0A2M6V888-F1
#
_entry.id   AF-A0A2M6V888-F1
#
_cell.length_a   1.000
_cell.length_b   1.000
_cell.length_c   1.000
_cell.angle_alpha   90.00
_cell.angle_beta   90.00
_cell.angle_gamma   90.00
#
_symmetry.space_group_name_H-M   'P 1'
#
loop_
_entity.id
_entity.type
_entity.pdbx_description
1 polymer ?
#
loop_
_entity_poly.entity_id
_entity_poly.type
_entity_poly.pdbx_seq_one_letter_code
_entity_poly.pdbx_strand_id
1 'polypeptide(L)'
;MRRPAQTISPRWWSRTHPFVLVAGVLLVHLWLLGGSARWFSPTAPQTTTVKVLTTRHVEVETPTPRALQKPTPVAATLAPTTPAQSPALASEPVHARPPVVTHAWASAQELEDLHAQLTAPVALPARSAEAVDLPPFNRVASDASGQTQMTAFKAPNSARLQYDVKGQARFIGYSAWADLRWQQDGQHYEARLEVGAFLLGSRVQTSTGLLGAEGLMPLRFGDKSRSELAAHFQRDKNIISFSANTPDVPLLKGAQDRLSVVLQLGALLGAEPDRFPPGTMLSFQTVSQREAEMWQFVVEKEELLRLPYGELHTIKLNRNPRREFDQRIELWLAPSLGFLPARLRITNANGDFVDQLLRTVDAPGS
;
A
#
# COMPACT_ATOMS: atom_id res chain seq x y z
N MET A 1 -81.00 -2.57 -5.20
CA MET A 1 -80.39 -2.33 -3.87
C MET A 1 -79.27 -1.31 -4.00
N ARG A 2 -79.23 -0.25 -3.19
CA ARG A 2 -78.15 0.75 -3.20
C ARG A 2 -76.98 0.27 -2.34
N ARG A 3 -75.73 0.40 -2.81
CA ARG A 3 -74.54 0.23 -1.96
C ARG A 3 -74.35 1.46 -1.06
N PRO A 4 -73.97 1.31 0.23
CA PRO A 4 -73.59 2.44 1.07
C PRO A 4 -72.19 2.94 0.71
N ALA A 5 -71.95 4.24 0.91
CA ALA A 5 -70.65 4.88 0.68
C ALA A 5 -69.66 4.56 1.82
N GLN A 6 -68.39 4.33 1.48
CA GLN A 6 -67.32 4.27 2.47
C GLN A 6 -66.79 5.68 2.74
N THR A 7 -66.93 6.15 3.98
CA THR A 7 -66.35 7.41 4.45
C THR A 7 -64.89 7.20 4.86
N ILE A 8 -63.97 7.85 4.15
CA ILE A 8 -62.55 7.90 4.53
C ILE A 8 -62.41 8.88 5.71
N SER A 9 -61.97 8.38 6.86
CA SER A 9 -61.60 9.20 8.02
C SER A 9 -60.12 9.62 7.93
N PRO A 10 -59.80 10.93 7.92
CA PRO A 10 -58.41 11.36 7.92
C PRO A 10 -57.80 11.16 9.32
N ARG A 11 -56.80 10.29 9.44
CA ARG A 11 -55.98 10.18 10.65
C ARG A 11 -55.20 11.48 10.86
N TRP A 12 -55.62 12.28 11.85
CA TRP A 12 -54.88 13.45 12.31
C TRP A 12 -53.62 13.01 13.07
N TRP A 13 -52.51 12.83 12.36
CA TRP A 13 -51.20 12.79 13.04
C TRP A 13 -50.74 14.21 13.37
N SER A 14 -50.40 14.42 14.65
CA SER A 14 -50.13 15.73 15.24
C SER A 14 -48.87 16.40 14.68
N ARG A 15 -49.03 17.63 14.17
CA ARG A 15 -47.93 18.49 13.66
C ARG A 15 -46.97 19.01 14.77
N THR A 16 -46.98 18.39 15.95
CA THR A 16 -46.17 18.75 17.12
C THR A 16 -44.77 18.12 17.12
N HIS A 17 -44.63 16.92 16.57
CA HIS A 17 -43.35 16.18 16.53
C HIS A 17 -42.17 16.92 15.86
N PRO A 18 -42.30 17.63 14.72
CA PRO A 18 -41.14 18.29 14.11
C PRO A 18 -40.63 19.47 14.95
N PHE A 19 -41.50 20.21 15.63
CA PHE A 19 -41.11 21.34 16.47
C PHE A 19 -40.33 20.90 17.72
N VAL A 20 -40.72 19.79 18.34
CA VAL A 20 -39.98 19.21 19.48
C VAL A 20 -38.58 18.77 19.05
N LEU A 21 -38.45 18.18 17.85
CA LEU A 21 -37.16 17.73 17.31
C LEU A 21 -36.24 18.91 17.00
N VAL A 22 -36.75 19.96 16.34
CA VAL A 22 -35.99 21.21 16.08
C VAL A 22 -35.56 21.90 17.37
N ALA A 23 -36.44 22.00 18.37
CA ALA A 23 -36.11 22.57 19.68
C ALA A 23 -35.03 21.78 20.41
N GLY A 24 -35.08 20.44 20.36
CA GLY A 24 -34.05 19.56 20.92
C GLY A 24 -32.68 19.75 20.25
N VAL A 25 -32.63 19.83 18.92
CA VAL A 25 -31.38 20.08 18.17
C VAL A 25 -30.79 21.45 18.50
N LEU A 26 -31.63 22.49 18.64
CA LEU A 26 -31.19 23.84 19.05
C LEU A 26 -30.61 23.86 20.46
N LEU A 27 -31.24 23.17 21.42
CA LEU A 27 -30.72 23.02 22.79
C LEU A 27 -29.36 22.32 22.82
N VAL A 28 -29.16 21.27 22.02
CA VAL A 28 -27.87 20.58 21.90
C VAL A 28 -26.79 21.50 21.34
N HIS A 29 -27.10 22.29 20.30
CA HIS A 29 -26.15 23.26 19.73
C HIS A 29 -25.79 24.34 20.76
N LEU A 30 -26.77 24.92 21.46
CA LEU A 30 -26.53 25.93 22.50
C LEU A 30 -25.72 25.37 23.67
N TRP A 31 -25.90 24.10 24.03
CA TRP A 31 -25.11 23.43 25.07
C TRP A 31 -23.64 23.22 24.64
N LEU A 32 -23.40 22.78 23.40
CA LEU A 32 -22.05 22.67 22.83
C LEU A 32 -21.34 24.03 22.73
N LEU A 33 -22.04 25.07 22.26
CA LEU A 33 -21.51 26.43 22.19
C LEU A 33 -21.25 27.03 23.58
N GLY A 34 -22.11 26.77 24.57
CA GLY A 34 -21.90 27.17 25.96
C GLY A 34 -20.75 26.44 26.66
N GLY A 35 -20.52 25.16 26.34
CA GLY A 35 -19.39 24.38 26.87
C GLY A 35 -18.03 24.79 26.32
N SER A 36 -17.99 25.42 25.14
CA SER A 36 -16.75 25.74 24.42
C SER A 36 -15.88 26.83 25.06
N ALA A 37 -16.37 27.53 26.09
CA ALA A 37 -15.62 28.53 26.86
C ALA A 37 -14.36 27.98 27.58
N ARG A 38 -14.19 26.64 27.66
CA ARG A 38 -12.98 25.98 28.18
C ARG A 38 -12.04 25.43 27.11
N TRP A 39 -12.38 25.56 25.83
CA TRP A 39 -11.55 25.06 24.71
C TRP A 39 -10.72 26.17 24.06
N PHE A 40 -11.10 27.44 24.24
CA PHE A 40 -10.37 28.61 23.73
C PHE A 40 -9.56 29.33 24.83
N SER A 41 -8.82 28.58 25.64
CA SER A 41 -7.71 29.14 26.41
C SER A 41 -6.50 29.28 25.48
N PRO A 42 -5.94 30.48 25.25
CA PRO A 42 -4.68 30.61 24.53
C PRO A 42 -3.58 29.91 25.33
N THR A 43 -3.03 28.82 24.80
CA THR A 43 -1.89 28.15 25.42
C THR A 43 -0.73 29.12 25.51
N ALA A 44 -0.28 29.44 26.73
CA ALA A 44 0.87 30.32 26.94
C ALA A 44 2.11 29.77 26.20
N PRO A 45 2.96 30.63 25.63
CA PRO A 45 4.13 30.19 24.89
C PRO A 45 5.07 29.41 25.83
N GLN A 46 5.27 28.13 25.52
CA GLN A 46 6.21 27.30 26.26
C GLN A 46 7.63 27.83 25.99
N THR A 47 8.29 28.35 27.02
CA THR A 47 9.68 28.77 26.93
C THR A 47 10.57 27.55 26.70
N THR A 48 11.08 27.39 25.48
CA THR A 48 11.98 26.31 25.10
C THR A 48 13.28 26.38 25.89
N THR A 49 13.41 25.56 26.93
CA THR A 49 14.68 25.39 27.65
C THR A 49 15.67 24.65 26.77
N VAL A 50 16.60 25.40 26.16
CA VAL A 50 17.70 24.85 25.37
C VAL A 50 18.58 23.99 26.28
N LYS A 51 18.50 22.66 26.12
CA LYS A 51 19.49 21.74 26.71
C LYS A 51 20.81 21.92 25.96
N VAL A 52 21.75 22.61 26.57
CA VAL A 52 23.12 22.76 26.07
C VAL A 52 23.80 21.39 26.03
N LEU A 53 24.27 20.95 24.85
CA LEU A 53 25.12 19.76 24.77
C LEU A 53 26.52 20.09 25.30
N THR A 54 26.89 19.50 26.43
CA THR A 54 28.28 19.50 26.91
C THR A 54 29.07 18.44 26.16
N THR A 55 29.73 18.82 25.08
CA THR A 55 30.68 17.96 24.37
C THR A 55 31.89 17.67 25.26
N ARG A 56 32.04 16.44 25.73
CA ARG A 56 33.30 15.98 26.35
C ARG A 56 34.24 15.52 25.24
N HIS A 57 35.42 16.12 25.19
CA HIS A 57 36.51 15.66 24.32
C HIS A 57 36.96 14.28 24.79
N VAL A 58 36.96 13.30 23.89
CA VAL A 58 37.61 12.00 24.13
C VAL A 58 38.98 12.08 23.50
N GLU A 59 40.01 12.18 24.33
CA GLU A 59 41.40 12.08 23.90
C GLU A 59 41.64 10.65 23.39
N VAL A 60 42.05 10.50 22.13
CA VAL A 60 42.33 9.19 21.54
C VAL A 60 43.79 8.85 21.83
N GLU A 61 44.02 8.01 22.85
CA GLU A 61 45.35 7.44 23.07
C GLU A 61 45.76 6.58 21.87
N THR A 62 46.88 6.95 21.24
CA THR A 62 47.46 6.22 20.11
C THR A 62 48.00 4.86 20.58
N PRO A 63 47.58 3.73 19.97
CA PRO A 63 48.12 2.43 20.33
C PRO A 63 49.55 2.26 19.80
N THR A 64 50.52 2.26 20.73
CA THR A 64 51.93 1.95 20.44
C THR A 64 52.07 0.53 19.88
N PRO A 65 52.78 0.31 18.75
CA PRO A 65 52.89 -1.00 18.14
C PRO A 65 53.77 -1.94 18.98
N ARG A 66 53.19 -3.02 19.53
CA ARG A 66 53.96 -4.06 20.22
C ARG A 66 54.37 -5.19 19.26
N ALA A 67 55.64 -5.57 19.36
CA ALA A 67 56.34 -6.40 18.38
C ALA A 67 55.81 -7.84 18.25
N LEU A 68 56.02 -8.38 17.05
CA LEU A 68 55.83 -9.77 16.64
C LEU A 68 56.43 -10.77 17.65
N GLN A 69 55.69 -11.84 17.97
CA GLN A 69 56.26 -13.07 18.50
C GLN A 69 55.81 -14.27 17.66
N LYS A 70 56.70 -15.26 17.56
CA LYS A 70 56.75 -16.29 16.50
C LYS A 70 56.16 -17.62 17.00
N PRO A 71 55.45 -18.40 16.15
CA PRO A 71 54.77 -19.63 16.58
C PRO A 71 55.64 -20.89 16.43
N THR A 72 55.47 -21.86 17.35
CA THR A 72 55.83 -23.30 17.20
C THR A 72 55.02 -24.14 18.22
N PRO A 73 54.84 -25.47 18.02
CA PRO A 73 53.55 -26.14 18.28
C PRO A 73 53.67 -27.46 19.10
N VAL A 74 52.72 -28.41 18.92
CA VAL A 74 52.70 -29.83 19.40
C VAL A 74 52.16 -29.97 20.85
N ALA A 75 51.34 -30.96 21.25
CA ALA A 75 50.93 -32.24 20.64
C ALA A 75 49.41 -32.57 20.80
N ALA A 76 48.95 -33.60 20.08
CA ALA A 76 47.62 -34.21 20.23
C ALA A 76 47.60 -35.38 21.24
N THR A 77 46.42 -35.80 21.71
CA THR A 77 46.13 -37.21 22.09
C THR A 77 44.62 -37.51 22.05
N LEU A 78 44.25 -38.36 21.08
CA LEU A 78 43.29 -39.49 21.07
C LEU A 78 41.93 -39.48 21.83
N ALA A 79 40.93 -40.05 21.15
CA ALA A 79 39.54 -40.36 21.57
C ALA A 79 39.45 -41.79 22.21
N PRO A 80 38.30 -42.50 22.33
CA PRO A 80 36.87 -42.15 22.17
C PRO A 80 35.97 -42.67 23.35
N THR A 81 34.63 -42.67 23.22
CA THR A 81 33.69 -43.81 23.51
C THR A 81 32.21 -43.40 23.40
N THR A 82 31.33 -44.34 23.00
CA THR A 82 29.88 -44.21 22.69
C THR A 82 29.28 -45.64 22.83
N PRO A 83 28.05 -45.93 23.34
CA PRO A 83 26.78 -45.26 23.00
C PRO A 83 25.68 -45.15 24.11
N ALA A 84 24.52 -44.63 23.69
CA ALA A 84 23.14 -45.00 24.08
C ALA A 84 22.52 -44.65 25.45
N GLN A 85 21.38 -43.95 25.41
CA GLN A 85 20.10 -44.49 25.89
C GLN A 85 18.89 -43.76 25.28
N SER A 86 17.80 -44.51 25.05
CA SER A 86 16.44 -44.03 24.77
C SER A 86 15.55 -44.64 25.86
N PRO A 87 14.47 -43.96 26.29
CA PRO A 87 13.16 -44.41 25.82
C PRO A 87 12.10 -43.31 25.61
N ALA A 88 11.03 -43.73 24.93
CA ALA A 88 9.83 -42.97 24.57
C ALA A 88 9.00 -42.46 25.77
N LEU A 89 8.11 -41.48 25.50
CA LEU A 89 6.66 -41.72 25.58
C LEU A 89 5.89 -40.70 24.70
N ALA A 90 4.70 -41.09 24.24
CA ALA A 90 3.81 -40.25 23.43
C ALA A 90 2.70 -39.62 24.29
N SER A 91 2.18 -38.47 23.86
CA SER A 91 0.92 -37.88 24.34
C SER A 91 0.21 -37.11 23.21
N GLU A 92 -1.12 -37.27 23.15
CA GLU A 92 -2.01 -36.84 22.06
C GLU A 92 -2.64 -35.45 22.34
N PRO A 93 -2.93 -34.61 21.32
CA PRO A 93 -3.44 -33.25 21.54
C PRO A 93 -4.98 -33.17 21.67
N VAL A 94 -5.47 -32.57 22.75
CA VAL A 94 -6.90 -32.31 22.97
C VAL A 94 -7.40 -31.15 22.10
N HIS A 95 -8.55 -31.35 21.43
CA HIS A 95 -9.25 -30.32 20.65
C HIS A 95 -9.79 -29.17 21.53
N ALA A 96 -9.54 -27.92 21.12
CA ALA A 96 -10.22 -26.74 21.63
C ALA A 96 -11.13 -26.12 20.55
N ARG A 97 -12.38 -25.80 20.91
CA ARG A 97 -13.39 -25.21 20.01
C ARG A 97 -13.23 -23.68 19.98
N PRO A 98 -13.31 -23.00 18.81
CA PRO A 98 -13.17 -21.56 18.75
C PRO A 98 -14.40 -20.82 19.33
N PRO A 99 -14.22 -19.65 19.97
CA PRO A 99 -15.31 -18.80 20.44
C PRO A 99 -15.98 -18.04 19.29
N VAL A 100 -17.28 -17.77 19.44
CA VAL A 100 -18.05 -16.92 18.52
C VAL A 100 -17.73 -15.45 18.82
N VAL A 101 -17.35 -14.68 17.80
CA VAL A 101 -17.07 -13.24 17.92
C VAL A 101 -18.34 -12.45 17.60
N THR A 102 -18.82 -11.65 18.54
CA THR A 102 -19.86 -10.63 18.31
C THR A 102 -19.25 -9.39 17.65
N HIS A 103 -19.78 -8.98 16.50
CA HIS A 103 -19.38 -7.73 15.85
C HIS A 103 -19.91 -6.52 16.62
N ALA A 104 -19.01 -5.69 17.14
CA ALA A 104 -19.33 -4.33 17.57
C ALA A 104 -19.27 -3.37 16.37
N TRP A 105 -20.15 -2.37 16.33
CA TRP A 105 -20.06 -1.30 15.33
C TRP A 105 -19.01 -0.27 15.76
N ALA A 106 -18.12 0.09 14.83
CA ALA A 106 -17.06 1.07 15.07
C ALA A 106 -17.62 2.46 15.42
N SER A 107 -17.00 3.11 16.40
CA SER A 107 -17.27 4.49 16.82
C SER A 107 -16.72 5.52 15.83
N ALA A 108 -17.17 6.77 15.97
CA ALA A 108 -16.69 7.88 15.14
C ALA A 108 -15.17 8.10 15.23
N GLN A 109 -14.54 7.85 16.38
CA GLN A 109 -13.08 7.93 16.50
C GLN A 109 -12.36 6.77 15.79
N GLU A 110 -12.92 5.55 15.82
CA GLU A 110 -12.35 4.43 15.08
C GLU A 110 -12.49 4.62 13.56
N LEU A 111 -13.55 5.26 13.08
CA LEU A 111 -13.72 5.67 11.67
C LEU A 111 -12.70 6.75 11.26
N GLU A 112 -12.42 7.71 12.13
CA GLU A 112 -11.43 8.77 11.87
C GLU A 112 -9.99 8.24 11.93
N ASP A 113 -9.68 7.32 12.84
CA ASP A 113 -8.41 6.61 12.91
C ASP A 113 -8.20 5.65 11.74
N LEU A 114 -9.26 4.99 11.25
CA LEU A 114 -9.21 4.17 10.03
C LEU A 114 -8.94 5.05 8.81
N HIS A 115 -9.58 6.22 8.72
CA HIS A 115 -9.26 7.21 7.69
C HIS A 115 -7.79 7.66 7.80
N ALA A 116 -7.31 7.99 9.01
CA ALA A 116 -5.93 8.38 9.25
C ALA A 116 -4.93 7.31 8.75
N GLN A 117 -5.17 6.03 9.05
CA GLN A 117 -4.32 4.91 8.58
C GLN A 117 -4.40 4.68 7.07
N LEU A 118 -5.59 4.81 6.47
CA LEU A 118 -5.76 4.78 5.02
C LEU A 118 -5.12 6.00 4.32
N THR A 119 -4.85 7.09 5.04
CA THR A 119 -4.18 8.30 4.53
C THR A 119 -2.72 8.47 4.96
N ALA A 120 -2.18 7.54 5.77
CA ALA A 120 -0.89 7.72 6.44
C ALA A 120 0.25 7.90 5.42
N PRO A 121 0.94 9.06 5.40
CA PRO A 121 2.19 9.16 4.65
C PRO A 121 3.26 8.36 5.39
N VAL A 122 3.94 7.49 4.65
CA VAL A 122 5.31 7.14 5.04
C VAL A 122 6.12 8.44 4.92
N ALA A 123 6.81 8.80 6.00
CA ALA A 123 7.76 9.89 6.02
C ALA A 123 9.09 9.30 6.48
N LEU A 124 9.94 8.94 5.52
CA LEU A 124 11.32 8.53 5.80
C LEU A 124 12.24 9.77 5.77
N PRO A 125 13.30 9.80 6.59
CA PRO A 125 14.31 10.84 6.51
C PRO A 125 15.04 10.79 5.15
N ALA A 126 15.44 11.95 4.65
CA ALA A 126 16.13 12.09 3.38
C ALA A 126 17.39 11.21 3.31
N ARG A 127 17.63 10.58 2.14
CA ARG A 127 18.73 9.62 1.98
C ARG A 127 19.54 9.86 0.71
N SER A 128 20.87 9.94 0.87
CA SER A 128 21.81 9.68 -0.21
C SER A 128 21.74 8.21 -0.65
N ALA A 129 21.93 7.95 -1.95
CA ALA A 129 21.91 6.60 -2.49
C ALA A 129 23.22 5.85 -2.17
N GLU A 130 23.18 4.98 -1.16
CA GLU A 130 24.23 3.97 -0.93
C GLU A 130 23.75 2.60 -1.40
N ALA A 131 24.63 1.92 -2.13
CA ALA A 131 24.38 0.57 -2.66
C ALA A 131 24.47 -0.46 -1.52
N VAL A 132 23.33 -0.89 -1.01
CA VAL A 132 23.23 -2.05 -0.12
C VAL A 132 23.41 -3.33 -0.94
N ASP A 133 24.27 -4.21 -0.46
CA ASP A 133 24.56 -5.51 -1.07
C ASP A 133 23.27 -6.35 -1.23
N LEU A 134 23.13 -6.98 -2.39
CA LEU A 134 21.88 -7.65 -2.81
C LEU A 134 22.10 -9.17 -2.90
N PRO A 135 21.13 -10.00 -2.44
CA PRO A 135 21.16 -11.44 -2.71
C PRO A 135 21.24 -11.76 -4.21
N PRO A 136 21.70 -12.97 -4.60
CA PRO A 136 21.91 -13.35 -5.99
C PRO A 136 20.58 -13.60 -6.72
N PHE A 137 19.87 -12.53 -7.03
CA PHE A 137 18.73 -12.53 -7.94
C PHE A 137 19.20 -12.30 -9.38
N ASN A 138 18.62 -13.05 -10.32
CA ASN A 138 18.82 -12.77 -11.74
C ASN A 138 18.21 -11.41 -12.05
N ARG A 139 19.07 -10.44 -12.40
CA ARG A 139 18.66 -9.14 -12.90
C ARG A 139 18.64 -9.18 -14.43
N VAL A 140 17.49 -8.84 -15.01
CA VAL A 140 17.41 -8.46 -16.42
C VAL A 140 18.28 -7.22 -16.67
N ALA A 141 18.62 -6.98 -17.94
CA ALA A 141 19.37 -5.80 -18.37
C ALA A 141 18.83 -4.54 -17.67
N SER A 142 19.73 -3.88 -16.95
CA SER A 142 19.44 -2.68 -16.16
C SER A 142 20.17 -1.50 -16.78
N ASP A 143 19.54 -0.33 -16.77
CA ASP A 143 20.19 0.88 -17.27
C ASP A 143 21.26 1.42 -16.30
N ALA A 144 21.94 2.51 -16.69
CA ALA A 144 22.99 3.14 -15.88
C ALA A 144 22.49 3.69 -14.52
N SER A 145 21.16 3.80 -14.31
CA SER A 145 20.54 4.20 -13.05
C SER A 145 19.99 3.01 -12.23
N GLY A 146 20.19 1.77 -12.71
CA GLY A 146 19.72 0.56 -12.03
C GLY A 146 18.23 0.28 -12.20
N GLN A 147 17.58 0.86 -13.21
CA GLN A 147 16.20 0.54 -13.57
C GLN A 147 16.12 -0.60 -14.57
N THR A 148 15.02 -1.35 -14.55
CA THR A 148 14.73 -2.38 -15.56
C THR A 148 14.62 -1.78 -16.95
N GLN A 149 15.46 -2.25 -17.88
CA GLN A 149 15.43 -1.78 -19.26
C GLN A 149 14.22 -2.37 -20.02
N MET A 150 13.38 -1.48 -20.55
CA MET A 150 12.36 -1.81 -21.54
C MET A 150 13.03 -2.24 -22.85
N THR A 151 12.64 -3.41 -23.37
CA THR A 151 13.03 -3.90 -24.72
C THR A 151 11.80 -4.13 -25.59
N ALA A 152 10.74 -4.66 -24.98
CA ALA A 152 9.39 -4.67 -25.52
C ALA A 152 8.38 -4.28 -24.42
N PHE A 153 7.18 -3.93 -24.88
CA PHE A 153 6.08 -3.46 -24.07
C PHE A 153 4.76 -3.73 -24.80
N LYS A 154 3.73 -4.17 -24.07
CA LYS A 154 2.38 -4.39 -24.61
C LYS A 154 1.36 -3.95 -23.56
N ALA A 155 0.80 -2.76 -23.73
CA ALA A 155 -0.29 -2.28 -22.88
C ALA A 155 -1.44 -3.31 -22.83
N PRO A 156 -2.02 -3.61 -21.65
CA PRO A 156 -3.26 -4.36 -21.56
C PRO A 156 -4.37 -3.67 -22.35
N ASN A 157 -5.33 -4.45 -22.83
CA ASN A 157 -6.56 -3.90 -23.41
C ASN A 157 -7.28 -3.05 -22.35
N SER A 158 -7.86 -1.92 -22.77
CA SER A 158 -8.75 -1.10 -21.95
C SER A 158 -9.83 -1.96 -21.29
N ALA A 159 -10.07 -1.77 -20.00
CA ALA A 159 -10.95 -2.61 -19.18
C ALA A 159 -11.40 -1.88 -17.91
N ARG A 160 -12.51 -2.32 -17.32
CA ARG A 160 -12.94 -1.95 -15.97
C ARG A 160 -12.90 -3.19 -15.09
N LEU A 161 -12.20 -3.12 -13.96
CA LEU A 161 -12.03 -4.23 -13.03
C LEU A 161 -12.64 -3.86 -11.69
N GLN A 162 -13.55 -4.69 -11.19
CA GLN A 162 -14.17 -4.49 -9.88
C GLN A 162 -13.62 -5.52 -8.90
N TYR A 163 -13.37 -5.09 -7.66
CA TYR A 163 -12.78 -5.93 -6.62
C TYR A 163 -13.64 -5.92 -5.36
N ASP A 164 -13.76 -7.08 -4.74
CA ASP A 164 -14.11 -7.16 -3.32
C ASP A 164 -12.82 -6.92 -2.52
N VAL A 165 -12.84 -5.99 -1.58
CA VAL A 165 -11.66 -5.59 -0.80
C VAL A 165 -11.83 -6.02 0.64
N LYS A 166 -10.82 -6.70 1.17
CA LYS A 166 -10.71 -7.08 2.58
C LYS A 166 -9.53 -6.34 3.19
N GLY A 167 -9.65 -5.87 4.41
CA GLY A 167 -8.54 -5.22 5.09
C GLY A 167 -8.55 -5.44 6.58
N GLN A 168 -7.44 -5.03 7.20
CA GLN A 168 -7.27 -4.99 8.65
C GLN A 168 -6.61 -3.66 9.02
N ALA A 169 -7.11 -3.02 10.08
CA ALA A 169 -6.58 -1.79 10.65
C ALA A 169 -6.65 -1.89 12.18
N ARG A 170 -5.51 -1.75 12.88
CA ARG A 170 -5.41 -1.97 14.35
C ARG A 170 -6.10 -3.26 14.80
N PHE A 171 -5.84 -4.37 14.11
CA PHE A 171 -6.45 -5.69 14.35
C PHE A 171 -7.96 -5.80 14.09
N ILE A 172 -8.65 -4.72 13.67
CA ILE A 172 -10.06 -4.76 13.27
C ILE A 172 -10.14 -5.05 11.77
N GLY A 173 -10.83 -6.13 11.41
CA GLY A 173 -11.12 -6.49 10.03
C GLY A 173 -12.24 -5.64 9.44
N TYR A 174 -12.10 -5.22 8.19
CA TYR A 174 -13.12 -4.49 7.45
C TYR A 174 -13.27 -5.00 6.00
N SER A 175 -14.40 -4.66 5.39
CA SER A 175 -14.71 -4.92 3.98
C SER A 175 -14.96 -3.61 3.24
N ALA A 176 -14.53 -3.58 1.99
CA ALA A 176 -14.60 -2.44 1.09
C ALA A 176 -14.81 -2.93 -0.35
N TRP A 177 -14.88 -2.01 -1.31
CA TRP A 177 -14.87 -2.29 -2.74
C TRP A 177 -13.77 -1.48 -3.42
N ALA A 178 -13.34 -1.93 -4.61
CA ALA A 178 -12.53 -1.10 -5.50
C ALA A 178 -12.98 -1.23 -6.96
N ASP A 179 -12.74 -0.17 -7.73
CA ASP A 179 -13.05 -0.04 -9.16
C ASP A 179 -11.80 0.54 -9.86
N LEU A 180 -11.14 -0.28 -10.68
CA LEU A 180 -10.03 0.12 -11.53
C LEU A 180 -10.54 0.31 -12.96
N ARG A 181 -10.54 1.55 -13.45
CA ARG A 181 -10.76 1.86 -14.86
C ARG A 181 -9.40 2.07 -15.54
N TRP A 182 -9.09 1.21 -16.51
CA TRP A 182 -7.92 1.29 -17.37
C TRP A 182 -8.36 1.62 -18.79
N GLN A 183 -7.82 2.70 -19.35
CA GLN A 183 -8.14 3.16 -20.70
C GLN A 183 -6.84 3.56 -21.42
N GLN A 184 -6.74 3.21 -22.69
CA GLN A 184 -5.68 3.65 -23.60
C GLN A 184 -6.17 3.71 -25.06
N ASP A 185 -5.49 4.54 -25.86
CA ASP A 185 -5.73 4.74 -27.30
C ASP A 185 -4.52 4.33 -28.17
N GLY A 186 -3.52 3.68 -27.57
CA GLY A 186 -2.24 3.34 -28.19
C GLY A 186 -1.17 4.44 -28.14
N GLN A 187 -1.48 5.66 -27.67
CA GLN A 187 -0.55 6.79 -27.50
C GLN A 187 -0.62 7.41 -26.10
N HIS A 188 -1.80 7.45 -25.50
CA HIS A 188 -2.10 7.95 -24.17
C HIS A 188 -2.73 6.85 -23.32
N TYR A 189 -2.71 7.04 -22.01
CA TYR A 189 -3.49 6.23 -21.08
C TYR A 189 -4.08 7.05 -19.93
N GLU A 190 -5.17 6.52 -19.37
CA GLU A 190 -5.73 6.89 -18.07
C GLU A 190 -5.96 5.62 -17.24
N ALA A 191 -5.35 5.57 -16.06
CA ALA A 191 -5.67 4.62 -15.00
C ALA A 191 -6.36 5.37 -13.86
N ARG A 192 -7.50 4.88 -13.39
CA ARG A 192 -8.19 5.37 -12.19
C ARG A 192 -8.55 4.21 -11.29
N LEU A 193 -7.99 4.17 -10.08
CA LEU A 193 -8.37 3.24 -9.03
C LEU A 193 -9.15 3.99 -7.96
N GLU A 194 -10.43 3.66 -7.78
CA GLU A 194 -11.24 4.12 -6.66
C GLU A 194 -11.44 3.00 -5.66
N VAL A 195 -11.16 3.26 -4.38
CA VAL A 195 -11.36 2.33 -3.25
C VAL A 195 -12.30 2.98 -2.27
N GLY A 196 -13.40 2.32 -1.90
CA GLY A 196 -14.42 2.90 -1.03
C GLY A 196 -15.05 1.90 -0.06
N ALA A 197 -15.59 2.43 1.03
CA ALA A 197 -16.35 1.65 2.01
C ALA A 197 -17.55 2.44 2.52
N PHE A 198 -18.62 1.72 2.88
CA PHE A 198 -19.86 2.33 3.35
C PHE A 198 -19.62 3.20 4.60
N LEU A 199 -20.15 4.42 4.60
CA LEU A 199 -19.94 5.48 5.63
C LEU A 199 -18.50 5.98 5.82
N LEU A 200 -17.50 5.38 5.15
CA LEU A 200 -16.07 5.75 5.26
C LEU A 200 -15.56 6.63 4.11
N GLY A 201 -16.37 6.82 3.06
CA GLY A 201 -16.01 7.56 1.86
C GLY A 201 -15.20 6.71 0.87
N SER A 202 -14.53 7.38 -0.08
CA SER A 202 -13.60 6.75 -1.02
C SER A 202 -12.28 7.52 -1.14
N ARG A 203 -11.25 6.80 -1.59
CA ARG A 203 -9.96 7.33 -2.05
C ARG A 203 -9.82 7.00 -3.52
N VAL A 204 -9.38 7.97 -4.32
CA VAL A 204 -9.21 7.85 -5.77
C VAL A 204 -7.75 8.12 -6.10
N GLN A 205 -7.09 7.14 -6.70
CA GLN A 205 -5.81 7.33 -7.37
C GLN A 205 -6.05 7.46 -8.88
N THR A 206 -5.36 8.40 -9.52
CA THR A 206 -5.35 8.59 -10.96
C THR A 206 -3.91 8.65 -11.46
N SER A 207 -3.65 8.00 -12.58
CA SER A 207 -2.40 8.10 -13.33
C SER A 207 -2.75 8.36 -14.79
N THR A 208 -2.19 9.42 -15.36
CA THR A 208 -2.35 9.77 -16.77
C THR A 208 -1.00 9.98 -17.40
N GLY A 209 -0.83 9.52 -18.64
CA GLY A 209 0.46 9.59 -19.31
C GLY A 209 0.43 9.15 -20.76
N LEU A 210 1.63 8.92 -21.28
CA LEU A 210 1.86 8.44 -22.64
C LEU A 210 2.20 6.95 -22.64
N LEU A 211 2.03 6.32 -23.81
CA LEU A 211 2.58 5.02 -24.14
C LEU A 211 3.79 5.26 -25.07
N GLY A 212 4.98 4.79 -24.68
CA GLY A 212 6.20 5.04 -25.43
C GLY A 212 7.25 3.94 -25.29
N ALA A 213 8.50 4.24 -25.67
CA ALA A 213 9.59 3.27 -25.63
C ALA A 213 9.89 2.72 -24.23
N GLU A 214 9.58 3.49 -23.18
CA GLU A 214 9.69 3.11 -21.77
C GLU A 214 8.34 2.59 -21.21
N GLY A 215 7.45 2.10 -22.07
CA GLY A 215 6.12 1.59 -21.68
C GLY A 215 5.16 2.68 -21.24
N LEU A 216 4.50 2.51 -20.09
CA LEU A 216 3.75 3.57 -19.43
C LEU A 216 4.73 4.68 -19.05
N MET A 217 4.46 5.89 -19.53
CA MET A 217 5.22 7.10 -19.22
C MET A 217 4.28 8.09 -18.51
N PRO A 218 4.08 7.98 -17.18
CA PRO A 218 3.19 8.87 -16.43
C PRO A 218 3.58 10.33 -16.62
N LEU A 219 2.60 11.22 -16.78
CA LEU A 219 2.75 12.67 -16.78
C LEU A 219 2.26 13.27 -15.47
N ARG A 220 1.18 12.70 -14.91
CA ARG A 220 0.60 13.09 -13.62
C ARG A 220 0.13 11.85 -12.86
N PHE A 221 0.47 11.82 -11.57
CA PHE A 221 -0.19 10.98 -10.57
C PHE A 221 -0.99 11.87 -9.63
N GLY A 222 -2.25 11.53 -9.36
CA GLY A 222 -3.13 12.22 -8.41
C GLY A 222 -3.68 11.24 -7.38
N ASP A 223 -3.76 11.66 -6.12
CA ASP A 223 -4.29 10.89 -5.01
C ASP A 223 -5.25 11.76 -4.20
N LYS A 224 -6.53 11.40 -4.25
CA LYS A 224 -7.64 12.19 -3.72
C LYS A 224 -8.42 11.42 -2.66
N SER A 225 -8.56 12.02 -1.49
CA SER A 225 -9.51 11.61 -0.46
C SER A 225 -10.36 12.83 -0.05
N ARG A 226 -10.16 13.39 1.15
CA ARG A 226 -10.73 14.69 1.57
C ARG A 226 -10.15 15.85 0.75
N SER A 227 -8.87 15.76 0.37
CA SER A 227 -8.16 16.66 -0.53
C SER A 227 -7.39 15.85 -1.58
N GLU A 228 -6.92 16.52 -2.64
CA GLU A 228 -6.09 15.90 -3.69
C GLU A 228 -4.64 16.38 -3.57
N LEU A 229 -3.71 15.43 -3.61
CA LEU A 229 -2.27 15.68 -3.78
C LEU A 229 -1.79 14.98 -5.04
N ALA A 230 -0.72 15.49 -5.65
CA ALA A 230 -0.24 15.00 -6.92
C ALA A 230 1.27 15.08 -7.10
N ALA A 231 1.79 14.23 -7.98
CA ALA A 231 3.13 14.32 -8.53
C ALA A 231 3.05 14.57 -10.05
N HIS A 232 3.99 15.36 -10.56
CA HIS A 232 4.08 15.73 -11.98
C HIS A 232 5.45 15.33 -12.53
N PHE A 233 5.46 14.63 -13.66
CA PHE A 233 6.66 14.04 -14.28
C PHE A 233 7.13 14.96 -15.43
N GLN A 234 7.95 15.96 -15.11
CA GLN A 234 8.42 16.98 -16.04
C GLN A 234 9.63 16.48 -16.83
N ARG A 235 9.38 15.69 -17.89
CA ARG A 235 10.43 15.09 -18.76
C ARG A 235 11.27 16.10 -19.52
N ASP A 236 10.71 17.26 -19.84
CA ASP A 236 11.43 18.41 -20.40
C ASP A 236 12.53 18.94 -19.47
N LYS A 237 12.35 18.78 -18.15
CA LYS A 237 13.28 19.24 -17.09
C LYS A 237 14.03 18.10 -16.39
N ASN A 238 13.68 16.85 -16.67
CA ASN A 238 14.15 15.66 -15.95
C ASN A 238 13.91 15.71 -14.43
N ILE A 239 12.76 16.23 -13.98
CA ILE A 239 12.36 16.27 -12.57
C ILE A 239 10.95 15.71 -12.34
N ILE A 240 10.71 15.26 -11.11
CA ILE A 240 9.39 15.00 -10.54
C ILE A 240 9.14 16.06 -9.48
N SER A 241 7.99 16.74 -9.57
CA SER A 241 7.58 17.80 -8.62
C SER A 241 6.25 17.48 -7.96
N PHE A 242 6.07 17.87 -6.70
CA PHE A 242 4.93 17.48 -5.88
C PHE A 242 4.04 18.66 -5.48
N SER A 243 2.73 18.53 -5.64
CA SER A 243 1.74 19.53 -5.16
C SER A 243 1.67 19.61 -3.63
N ALA A 244 2.36 18.72 -2.92
CA ALA A 244 2.54 18.75 -1.48
C ALA A 244 3.63 19.73 -1.02
N ASN A 245 4.29 20.45 -1.96
CA ASN A 245 5.44 21.32 -1.72
C ASN A 245 6.63 20.61 -1.04
N THR A 246 6.78 19.31 -1.28
CA THR A 246 8.03 18.58 -0.98
C THR A 246 9.08 18.86 -2.06
N PRO A 247 10.38 18.74 -1.76
CA PRO A 247 11.43 19.02 -2.75
C PRO A 247 11.30 18.18 -4.01
N ASP A 248 11.56 18.80 -5.16
CA ASP A 248 11.64 18.11 -6.45
C ASP A 248 12.75 17.06 -6.42
N VAL A 249 12.56 15.96 -7.15
CA VAL A 249 13.52 14.85 -7.25
C VAL A 249 13.85 14.55 -8.72
N PRO A 250 15.05 14.03 -9.04
CA PRO A 250 15.40 13.67 -10.41
C PRO A 250 14.42 12.63 -10.99
N LEU A 251 13.96 12.88 -12.21
CA LEU A 251 13.17 11.91 -12.98
C LEU A 251 14.11 10.93 -13.66
N LEU A 252 14.06 9.68 -13.25
CA LEU A 252 14.81 8.60 -13.87
C LEU A 252 14.01 7.98 -15.04
N LYS A 253 14.71 7.34 -15.97
CA LYS A 253 14.10 6.60 -17.09
C LYS A 253 13.23 5.46 -16.58
N GLY A 254 12.09 5.23 -17.24
CA GLY A 254 11.14 4.18 -16.86
C GLY A 254 10.38 4.45 -15.55
N ALA A 255 10.54 5.61 -14.92
CA ALA A 255 9.86 5.94 -13.66
C ALA A 255 8.34 5.87 -13.77
N GLN A 256 7.74 5.26 -12.74
CA GLN A 256 6.33 4.97 -12.59
C GLN A 256 5.74 5.71 -11.39
N ASP A 257 4.43 5.78 -11.28
CA ASP A 257 3.74 6.08 -10.02
C ASP A 257 3.17 4.81 -9.37
N ARG A 258 2.64 4.96 -8.15
CA ARG A 258 2.10 3.83 -7.37
C ARG A 258 0.95 3.08 -8.04
N LEU A 259 0.24 3.67 -9.01
CA LEU A 259 -0.82 3.01 -9.78
C LEU A 259 -0.27 2.51 -11.13
N SER A 260 0.49 3.32 -11.85
CA SER A 260 1.04 2.94 -13.16
C SER A 260 2.00 1.74 -13.06
N VAL A 261 2.77 1.60 -11.97
CA VAL A 261 3.70 0.47 -11.78
C VAL A 261 3.00 -0.88 -11.82
N VAL A 262 1.77 -0.97 -11.32
CA VAL A 262 0.97 -2.22 -11.33
C VAL A 262 0.65 -2.64 -12.77
N LEU A 263 0.27 -1.67 -13.60
CA LEU A 263 -0.09 -1.86 -15.01
C LEU A 263 1.16 -2.05 -15.89
N GLN A 264 2.26 -1.38 -15.55
CA GLN A 264 3.56 -1.52 -16.23
C GLN A 264 4.15 -2.91 -16.05
N LEU A 265 4.02 -3.51 -14.85
CA LEU A 265 4.39 -4.92 -14.63
C LEU A 265 3.55 -5.86 -15.50
N GLY A 266 2.23 -5.64 -15.57
CA GLY A 266 1.33 -6.31 -16.51
C GLY A 266 1.79 -6.21 -17.96
N ALA A 267 2.13 -5.01 -18.40
CA ALA A 267 2.52 -4.74 -19.78
C ALA A 267 3.90 -5.26 -20.19
N LEU A 268 4.81 -5.43 -19.21
CA LEU A 268 6.10 -6.09 -19.41
C LEU A 268 5.92 -7.59 -19.60
N LEU A 269 5.25 -8.27 -18.65
CA LEU A 269 5.01 -9.70 -18.74
C LEU A 269 4.13 -10.05 -19.94
N GLY A 270 3.17 -9.19 -20.30
CA GLY A 270 2.32 -9.35 -21.48
C GLY A 270 3.01 -9.17 -22.83
N ALA A 271 4.22 -8.59 -22.86
CA ALA A 271 5.04 -8.46 -24.07
C ALA A 271 5.94 -9.68 -24.30
N GLU A 272 6.71 -10.06 -23.27
CA GLU A 272 7.69 -11.14 -23.33
C GLU A 272 7.72 -11.92 -21.99
N PRO A 273 6.78 -12.87 -21.74
CA PRO A 273 6.74 -13.60 -20.46
C PRO A 273 8.04 -14.35 -20.16
N ASP A 274 8.60 -15.04 -21.17
CA ASP A 274 9.79 -15.88 -21.06
C ASP A 274 11.07 -15.09 -20.71
N ARG A 275 11.07 -13.77 -20.92
CA ARG A 275 12.18 -12.88 -20.53
C ARG A 275 12.25 -12.66 -19.01
N PHE A 276 11.18 -12.99 -18.27
CA PHE A 276 11.05 -12.74 -16.83
C PHE A 276 10.78 -14.03 -16.04
N PRO A 277 11.69 -15.03 -16.06
CA PRO A 277 11.51 -16.26 -15.30
C PRO A 277 11.45 -16.00 -13.77
N PRO A 278 10.88 -16.93 -12.98
CA PRO A 278 10.84 -16.79 -11.52
C PRO A 278 12.22 -16.53 -10.90
N GLY A 279 12.26 -15.63 -9.92
CA GLY A 279 13.49 -15.08 -9.34
C GLY A 279 14.02 -13.83 -10.04
N THR A 280 13.42 -13.40 -11.17
CA THR A 280 13.79 -12.15 -11.85
C THR A 280 13.47 -10.94 -10.99
N MET A 281 14.45 -10.06 -10.78
CA MET A 281 14.28 -8.78 -10.10
C MET A 281 14.00 -7.65 -11.09
N LEU A 282 12.89 -6.94 -10.88
CA LEU A 282 12.47 -5.77 -11.64
C LEU A 282 12.56 -4.51 -10.75
N SER A 283 13.12 -3.42 -11.26
CA SER A 283 13.51 -2.23 -10.48
C SER A 283 12.99 -0.96 -11.14
N PHE A 284 12.19 -0.16 -10.40
CA PHE A 284 11.57 1.07 -10.90
C PHE A 284 11.65 2.19 -9.87
N GLN A 285 11.95 3.42 -10.31
CA GLN A 285 11.59 4.60 -9.52
C GLN A 285 10.06 4.68 -9.47
N THR A 286 9.48 4.56 -8.28
CA THR A 286 8.03 4.63 -8.06
C THR A 286 7.70 5.86 -7.23
N VAL A 287 6.78 6.67 -7.76
CA VAL A 287 6.42 7.99 -7.24
C VAL A 287 5.09 7.94 -6.49
N SER A 288 5.08 8.52 -5.28
CA SER A 288 3.86 8.78 -4.49
C SER A 288 3.46 10.25 -4.58
N GLN A 289 2.41 10.64 -3.86
CA GLN A 289 2.00 12.04 -3.72
C GLN A 289 3.03 13.00 -3.05
N ARG A 290 4.17 12.49 -2.53
CA ARG A 290 5.18 13.28 -1.78
C ARG A 290 6.64 12.93 -2.04
N GLU A 291 6.94 11.73 -2.51
CA GLU A 291 8.30 11.19 -2.62
C GLU A 291 8.45 10.27 -3.83
N ALA A 292 9.69 9.95 -4.21
CA ALA A 292 10.00 8.92 -5.20
C ALA A 292 11.03 7.94 -4.64
N GLU A 293 10.73 6.64 -4.73
CA GLU A 293 11.56 5.57 -4.17
C GLU A 293 11.96 4.55 -5.22
N MET A 294 13.08 3.85 -5.03
CA MET A 294 13.38 2.66 -5.84
C MET A 294 12.62 1.46 -5.29
N TRP A 295 11.60 1.02 -6.02
CA TRP A 295 10.85 -0.19 -5.73
C TRP A 295 11.41 -1.36 -6.53
N GLN A 296 11.43 -2.53 -5.88
CA GLN A 296 12.01 -3.75 -6.42
C GLN A 296 11.02 -4.90 -6.26
N PHE A 297 10.61 -5.47 -7.39
CA PHE A 297 9.66 -6.58 -7.46
C PHE A 297 10.38 -7.84 -7.93
N VAL A 298 10.25 -8.92 -7.17
CA VAL A 298 10.67 -10.26 -7.60
C VAL A 298 9.49 -10.91 -8.31
N VAL A 299 9.72 -11.46 -9.51
CA VAL A 299 8.78 -12.38 -10.16
C VAL A 299 8.83 -13.70 -9.41
N GLU A 300 7.71 -14.11 -8.81
CA GLU A 300 7.55 -15.41 -8.17
C GLU A 300 7.00 -16.44 -9.18
N LYS A 301 6.75 -17.65 -8.71
CA LYS A 301 6.14 -18.73 -9.52
C LYS A 301 4.67 -18.44 -9.86
N GLU A 302 4.14 -19.21 -10.79
CA GLU A 302 2.70 -19.25 -11.05
C GLU A 302 1.91 -19.77 -9.83
N GLU A 303 0.70 -19.21 -9.65
CA GLU A 303 -0.23 -19.53 -8.58
C GLU A 303 -1.66 -19.60 -9.15
N LEU A 304 -2.39 -20.68 -8.83
CA LEU A 304 -3.82 -20.81 -9.11
C LEU A 304 -4.61 -20.14 -7.98
N LEU A 305 -5.21 -18.99 -8.26
CA LEU A 305 -6.05 -18.27 -7.31
C LEU A 305 -7.51 -18.68 -7.41
N ARG A 306 -8.20 -18.72 -6.26
CA ARG A 306 -9.65 -18.79 -6.13
C ARG A 306 -10.17 -17.42 -5.73
N LEU A 307 -10.80 -16.71 -6.67
CA LEU A 307 -11.27 -15.33 -6.52
C LEU A 307 -12.80 -15.27 -6.65
N PRO A 308 -13.44 -14.17 -6.22
CA PRO A 308 -14.86 -13.92 -6.53
C PRO A 308 -15.18 -13.99 -8.04
N TYR A 309 -14.20 -13.67 -8.90
CA TYR A 309 -14.26 -13.84 -10.36
C TYR A 309 -14.30 -15.32 -10.82
N GLY A 310 -13.73 -16.25 -10.04
CA GLY A 310 -13.53 -17.65 -10.43
C GLY A 310 -12.11 -18.15 -10.13
N GLU A 311 -11.76 -19.31 -10.69
CA GLU A 311 -10.37 -19.81 -10.64
C GLU A 311 -9.52 -19.17 -11.76
N LEU A 312 -8.35 -18.63 -11.42
CA LEU A 312 -7.43 -18.01 -12.37
C LEU A 312 -5.99 -18.47 -12.13
N HIS A 313 -5.33 -18.93 -13.20
CA HIS A 313 -3.87 -19.02 -13.23
C HIS A 313 -3.29 -17.60 -13.26
N THR A 314 -2.32 -17.34 -12.39
CA THR A 314 -1.69 -16.03 -12.25
C THR A 314 -0.19 -16.15 -12.07
N ILE A 315 0.56 -15.12 -12.48
CA ILE A 315 1.96 -14.94 -12.10
C ILE A 315 1.99 -13.95 -10.94
N LYS A 316 2.64 -14.33 -9.84
CA LYS A 316 2.80 -13.47 -8.67
C LYS A 316 4.09 -12.63 -8.79
N LEU A 317 4.02 -11.39 -8.36
CA LEU A 317 5.15 -10.49 -8.16
C LEU A 317 5.12 -9.93 -6.74
N ASN A 318 6.30 -9.75 -6.14
CA ASN A 318 6.41 -9.38 -4.72
C ASN A 318 7.51 -8.33 -4.48
N ARG A 319 7.13 -7.18 -3.90
CA ARG A 319 8.04 -6.23 -3.25
C ARG A 319 8.10 -6.58 -1.77
N ASN A 320 9.19 -7.22 -1.36
CA ASN A 320 9.47 -7.46 0.06
C ASN A 320 10.03 -6.19 0.73
N PRO A 321 9.71 -5.93 2.01
CA PRO A 321 10.34 -4.87 2.78
C PRO A 321 11.86 -4.99 2.82
N ARG A 322 12.58 -3.88 2.61
CA ARG A 322 14.05 -3.78 2.69
C ARG A 322 14.52 -2.95 3.88
N ARG A 323 13.63 -2.18 4.49
CA ARG A 323 13.86 -1.32 5.66
C ARG A 323 12.75 -1.52 6.69
N GLU A 324 12.99 -1.04 7.90
CA GLU A 324 11.91 -0.75 8.83
C GLU A 324 10.90 0.23 8.18
N PHE A 325 9.62 0.04 8.43
CA PHE A 325 8.49 0.80 7.85
C PHE A 325 8.20 0.61 6.35
N ASP A 326 8.98 -0.19 5.61
CA ASP A 326 8.63 -0.57 4.23
C ASP A 326 7.31 -1.35 4.16
N GLN A 327 6.52 -1.08 3.11
CA GLN A 327 5.33 -1.87 2.79
C GLN A 327 5.71 -3.13 2.00
N ARG A 328 5.08 -4.26 2.32
CA ARG A 328 5.05 -5.44 1.44
C ARG A 328 3.96 -5.25 0.40
N ILE A 329 4.27 -5.53 -0.87
CA ILE A 329 3.28 -5.53 -1.97
C ILE A 329 3.34 -6.87 -2.67
N GLU A 330 2.21 -7.57 -2.71
CA GLU A 330 2.02 -8.81 -3.45
C GLU A 330 0.97 -8.56 -4.54
N LEU A 331 1.35 -8.83 -5.79
CA LEU A 331 0.56 -8.54 -6.99
C LEU A 331 0.43 -9.84 -7.79
N TRP A 332 -0.78 -10.20 -8.20
CA TRP A 332 -1.03 -11.35 -9.06
C TRP A 332 -1.64 -10.88 -10.37
N LEU A 333 -0.96 -11.21 -11.48
CA LEU A 333 -1.35 -10.84 -12.84
C LEU A 333 -1.88 -12.09 -13.55
N ALA A 334 -3.03 -11.99 -14.22
CA ALA A 334 -3.67 -13.13 -14.90
C ALA A 334 -3.35 -13.14 -16.41
N PRO A 335 -2.55 -14.08 -16.94
CA PRO A 335 -2.22 -14.14 -18.37
C PRO A 335 -3.45 -14.27 -19.28
N SER A 336 -4.46 -15.04 -18.84
CA SER A 336 -5.75 -15.20 -19.53
C SER A 336 -6.56 -13.91 -19.67
N LEU A 337 -6.27 -12.90 -18.84
CA LEU A 337 -6.88 -11.58 -18.86
C LEU A 337 -5.91 -10.52 -19.44
N GLY A 338 -4.93 -10.93 -20.24
CA GLY A 338 -3.94 -10.01 -20.81
C GLY A 338 -3.01 -9.39 -19.76
N PHE A 339 -2.70 -10.14 -18.69
CA PHE A 339 -1.86 -9.73 -17.56
C PHE A 339 -2.42 -8.56 -16.75
N LEU A 340 -3.75 -8.41 -16.73
CA LEU A 340 -4.44 -7.50 -15.81
C LEU A 340 -4.30 -7.96 -14.33
N PRO A 341 -4.34 -7.03 -13.36
CA PRO A 341 -4.20 -7.34 -11.94
C PRO A 341 -5.45 -8.05 -11.38
N ALA A 342 -5.30 -9.35 -11.12
CA ALA A 342 -6.34 -10.22 -10.56
C ALA A 342 -6.38 -10.19 -9.01
N ARG A 343 -5.26 -9.85 -8.37
CA ARG A 343 -5.22 -9.58 -6.93
C ARG A 343 -4.10 -8.59 -6.60
N LEU A 344 -4.35 -7.69 -5.67
CA LEU A 344 -3.33 -6.78 -5.12
C LEU A 344 -3.46 -6.75 -3.60
N ARG A 345 -2.42 -7.21 -2.89
CA ARG A 345 -2.32 -7.11 -1.44
C ARG A 345 -1.18 -6.19 -1.04
N ILE A 346 -1.48 -5.19 -0.23
CA ILE A 346 -0.50 -4.28 0.39
C ILE A 346 -0.57 -4.51 1.89
N THR A 347 0.57 -4.80 2.52
CA THR A 347 0.70 -4.97 3.98
C THR A 347 1.69 -3.94 4.51
N ASN A 348 1.24 -3.13 5.47
CA ASN A 348 2.04 -2.15 6.18
C ASN A 348 2.97 -2.83 7.20
N ALA A 349 4.02 -2.12 7.63
CA ALA A 349 4.99 -2.67 8.59
C ALA A 349 4.38 -3.01 9.97
N ASN A 350 3.24 -2.43 10.33
CA ASN A 350 2.49 -2.77 11.55
C ASN A 350 1.57 -4.01 11.40
N GLY A 351 1.56 -4.66 10.22
CA GLY A 351 0.73 -5.83 9.92
C GLY A 351 -0.68 -5.52 9.39
N ASP A 352 -1.10 -4.26 9.39
CA ASP A 352 -2.36 -3.85 8.76
C ASP A 352 -2.26 -4.00 7.24
N PHE A 353 -3.36 -4.38 6.58
CA PHE A 353 -3.34 -4.69 5.15
C PHE A 353 -4.61 -4.29 4.42
N VAL A 354 -4.48 -4.21 3.09
CA VAL A 354 -5.55 -4.13 2.10
C VAL A 354 -5.31 -5.26 1.10
N ASP A 355 -6.32 -6.07 0.82
CA ASP A 355 -6.30 -7.19 -0.12
C ASP A 355 -7.48 -7.04 -1.09
N GLN A 356 -7.18 -6.72 -2.34
CA GLN A 356 -8.15 -6.50 -3.41
C GLN A 356 -8.28 -7.78 -4.23
N LEU A 357 -9.45 -8.41 -4.24
CA LEU A 357 -9.70 -9.68 -4.94
C LEU A 357 -10.64 -9.44 -6.12
N LEU A 358 -10.22 -9.80 -7.33
CA LEU A 358 -11.00 -9.54 -8.55
C LEU A 358 -12.37 -10.22 -8.51
N ARG A 359 -13.40 -9.46 -8.90
CA ARG A 359 -14.80 -9.91 -8.96
C ARG A 359 -15.37 -9.86 -10.38
N THR A 360 -15.20 -8.75 -11.11
CA THR A 360 -15.62 -8.64 -12.52
C THR A 360 -14.54 -7.98 -13.36
N VAL A 361 -14.53 -8.32 -14.66
CA VAL A 361 -13.79 -7.60 -15.69
C VAL A 361 -14.80 -7.27 -16.79
N ASP A 362 -15.01 -5.99 -16.97
CA ASP A 362 -16.00 -5.41 -17.87
C ASP A 362 -15.28 -4.64 -19.00
N ALA A 363 -15.93 -4.55 -20.17
CA ALA A 363 -15.41 -3.75 -21.27
C ALA A 363 -15.44 -2.25 -20.90
N PRO A 364 -14.58 -1.40 -21.50
CA PRO A 364 -14.63 0.03 -21.25
C PRO A 364 -15.96 0.60 -21.76
N GLY A 365 -16.81 1.07 -20.82
CA GLY A 365 -18.08 1.74 -21.13
C GLY A 365 -19.35 0.90 -20.97
N SER A 366 -19.27 -0.34 -20.47
CA SER A 366 -20.43 -1.16 -20.06
C SER A 366 -20.89 -0.92 -18.62
#